data_AF-A0A4P6PM12-F1
#
_entry.id   AF-A0A4P6PM12-F1
#
_cell.length_a   1.000
_cell.length_b   1.000
_cell.length_c   1.000
_cell.angle_alpha   90.00
_cell.angle_beta   90.00
_cell.angle_gamma   90.00
#
_symmetry.space_group_name_H-M   'P 1'
#
loop_
_entity.id
_entity.type
_entity.pdbx_description
1 polymer ?
#
loop_
_entity_poly.entity_id
_entity_poly.type
_entity_poly.pdbx_seq_one_letter_code
_entity_poly.pdbx_strand_id
1 'polypeptide(L)'
;MLRVVNNKALALLMAGTLFVRTASAMPETGIAPENGFIENLQVALLVLGMLVFLIRVKRTSPACRCIMFGGAWLCLSFVLRELDVEDLAVPRWVIMIGSGTGRNLIMAAGWVAVGIFCLKSFRILKRNLKFLVSVPASILVVIGGFLLVSGGLFDRETIRLENGRLYEELLEACGYFLIFVAALMAGKFKTLPEDEQEAVAAEGACVHRSK
;
A
#
# COMPACT_ATOMS: atom_id res chain seq x y z
N MET A 1 20.69 -9.16 18.86
CA MET A 1 19.69 -8.44 18.04
C MET A 1 19.96 -8.46 16.53
N LEU A 2 21.21 -8.59 16.06
CA LEU A 2 21.56 -8.60 14.62
C LEU A 2 21.16 -9.86 13.83
N ARG A 3 20.99 -11.04 14.46
CA ARG A 3 20.64 -12.30 13.76
C ARG A 3 19.19 -12.39 13.26
N VAL A 4 18.22 -11.81 13.97
CA VAL A 4 16.78 -11.94 13.62
C VAL A 4 16.39 -11.01 12.46
N VAL A 5 17.07 -9.87 12.34
CA VAL A 5 16.90 -8.96 11.19
C VAL A 5 17.38 -9.62 9.90
N ASN A 6 18.42 -10.45 9.98
CA ASN A 6 18.98 -11.14 8.83
C ASN A 6 18.02 -12.21 8.27
N ASN A 7 17.36 -12.99 9.12
CA ASN A 7 16.44 -14.04 8.64
C ASN A 7 15.16 -13.48 8.02
N LYS A 8 14.63 -12.36 8.54
CA LYS A 8 13.43 -11.72 7.97
C LYS A 8 13.75 -11.04 6.65
N ALA A 9 14.89 -10.34 6.56
CA ALA A 9 15.35 -9.74 5.31
C ALA A 9 15.67 -10.81 4.26
N LEU A 10 16.34 -11.90 4.65
CA LEU A 10 16.61 -13.03 3.78
C LEU A 10 15.32 -13.71 3.31
N ALA A 11 14.35 -13.94 4.20
CA ALA A 11 13.03 -14.47 3.82
C ALA A 11 12.30 -13.52 2.86
N LEU A 12 12.44 -12.20 3.05
CA LEU A 12 11.88 -11.20 2.13
C LEU A 12 12.52 -11.27 0.74
N LEU A 13 13.84 -11.37 0.71
CA LEU A 13 14.60 -11.48 -0.53
C LEU A 13 14.26 -12.79 -1.24
N MET A 14 14.20 -13.91 -0.53
CA MET A 14 13.79 -15.21 -1.10
C MET A 14 12.35 -15.19 -1.60
N ALA A 15 11.42 -14.57 -0.87
CA ALA A 15 10.04 -14.44 -1.31
C ALA A 15 9.91 -13.53 -2.53
N GLY A 16 10.65 -12.42 -2.56
CA GLY A 16 10.73 -11.51 -3.72
C GLY A 16 11.36 -12.17 -4.95
N THR A 17 12.46 -12.90 -4.79
CA THR A 17 13.11 -13.61 -5.91
C THR A 17 12.26 -14.76 -6.43
N LEU A 18 11.59 -15.51 -5.55
CA LEU A 18 10.64 -16.55 -5.94
C LEU A 18 9.46 -15.93 -6.70
N PHE A 19 8.91 -14.83 -6.20
CA PHE A 19 7.80 -14.11 -6.83
C PHE A 19 8.16 -13.63 -8.24
N VAL A 20 9.32 -12.97 -8.39
CA VAL A 20 9.83 -12.54 -9.70
C VAL A 20 10.03 -13.72 -10.63
N ARG A 21 10.65 -14.81 -10.16
CA ARG A 21 10.84 -16.05 -10.94
C ARG A 21 9.52 -16.65 -11.42
N THR A 22 8.52 -16.72 -10.55
CA THR A 22 7.20 -17.25 -10.90
C THR A 22 6.46 -16.33 -11.88
N ALA A 23 6.54 -15.01 -11.68
CA ALA A 23 5.92 -14.05 -12.59
C ALA A 23 6.59 -14.04 -13.97
N SER A 24 7.93 -14.12 -14.02
CA SER A 24 8.70 -14.15 -15.28
C SER A 24 8.63 -15.48 -16.03
N ALA A 25 8.26 -16.56 -15.36
CA ALA A 25 8.15 -17.90 -15.97
C ALA A 25 6.77 -18.15 -16.60
N MET A 26 5.82 -17.22 -16.43
CA MET A 26 4.50 -17.30 -17.08
C MET A 26 4.66 -17.01 -18.58
N PRO A 27 4.04 -17.81 -19.47
CA PRO A 27 4.07 -17.54 -20.91
C PRO A 27 3.36 -16.23 -21.25
N GLU A 28 3.83 -15.47 -22.25
CA GLU A 28 3.22 -14.20 -22.66
C GLU A 28 1.72 -14.32 -23.01
N THR A 29 1.28 -15.50 -23.43
CA THR A 29 -0.13 -15.80 -23.74
C THR A 29 -1.04 -15.86 -22.50
N GLY A 30 -0.49 -15.97 -21.28
CA GLY A 30 -1.21 -15.86 -20.01
C GLY A 30 -1.06 -14.50 -19.31
N ILE A 31 -0.26 -13.62 -19.89
CA ILE A 31 0.10 -12.28 -19.40
C ILE A 31 -0.70 -11.21 -20.19
N ALA A 32 -0.98 -11.47 -21.47
CA ALA A 32 -1.58 -10.48 -22.37
C ALA A 32 -3.13 -10.43 -22.51
N PRO A 33 -3.98 -11.35 -22.03
CA PRO A 33 -5.42 -11.10 -21.98
C PRO A 33 -5.75 -10.09 -20.87
N GLU A 34 -6.69 -9.17 -21.09
CA GLU A 34 -7.34 -8.41 -20.00
C GLU A 34 -7.83 -9.38 -18.91
N ASN A 35 -7.58 -9.08 -17.63
CA ASN A 35 -7.72 -9.99 -16.49
C ASN A 35 -6.76 -11.19 -16.50
N GLY A 36 -5.49 -10.94 -16.80
CA GLY A 36 -4.43 -11.95 -16.75
C GLY A 36 -4.19 -12.54 -15.35
N PHE A 37 -3.40 -13.61 -15.26
CA PHE A 37 -3.08 -14.22 -13.96
C PHE A 37 -2.32 -13.24 -13.04
N ILE A 38 -1.44 -12.42 -13.61
CA ILE A 38 -0.63 -11.46 -12.86
C ILE A 38 -1.53 -10.37 -12.27
N GLU A 39 -2.42 -9.76 -13.06
CA GLU A 39 -3.39 -8.75 -12.59
C GLU A 39 -4.25 -9.29 -11.43
N ASN A 40 -4.76 -10.52 -11.54
CA ASN A 40 -5.53 -11.16 -10.47
C ASN A 40 -4.68 -11.36 -9.19
N LEU A 41 -3.41 -11.73 -9.34
CA LEU A 41 -2.48 -11.86 -8.21
C LEU A 41 -2.18 -10.51 -7.57
N GLN A 42 -2.01 -9.46 -8.38
CA GLN A 42 -1.83 -8.09 -7.92
C GLN A 42 -3.03 -7.64 -7.07
N VAL A 43 -4.25 -7.81 -7.58
CA VAL A 43 -5.50 -7.51 -6.84
C VAL A 43 -5.57 -8.30 -5.53
N ALA A 44 -5.26 -9.60 -5.55
CA ALA A 44 -5.25 -10.43 -4.35
C ALA A 44 -4.26 -9.92 -3.29
N LEU A 45 -3.03 -9.57 -3.69
CA LEU A 45 -2.02 -8.99 -2.80
C LEU A 45 -2.49 -7.68 -2.18
N LEU A 46 -3.12 -6.81 -2.98
CA LEU A 46 -3.65 -5.54 -2.53
C LEU A 46 -4.82 -5.69 -1.55
N VAL A 47 -5.77 -6.58 -1.84
CA VAL A 47 -6.90 -6.89 -0.94
C VAL A 47 -6.40 -7.45 0.38
N LEU A 48 -5.46 -8.39 0.34
CA LEU A 48 -4.85 -8.94 1.56
C LEU A 48 -4.10 -7.85 2.35
N GLY A 49 -3.33 -6.98 1.66
CA GLY A 49 -2.65 -5.86 2.28
C GLY A 49 -3.61 -4.89 2.97
N MET A 50 -4.71 -4.54 2.29
CA MET A 50 -5.78 -3.71 2.82
C MET A 50 -6.36 -4.30 4.11
N LEU A 51 -6.75 -5.58 4.09
CA LEU A 51 -7.30 -6.27 5.25
C LEU A 51 -6.31 -6.30 6.42
N VAL A 52 -5.03 -6.57 6.14
CA VAL A 52 -3.99 -6.55 7.17
C VAL A 52 -3.86 -5.15 7.78
N PHE A 53 -3.78 -4.09 6.98
CA PHE A 53 -3.75 -2.72 7.50
C PHE A 53 -4.95 -2.40 8.39
N LEU A 54 -6.17 -2.76 7.97
CA LEU A 54 -7.39 -2.57 8.74
C LEU A 54 -7.38 -3.34 10.08
N ILE A 55 -6.95 -4.61 10.07
CA ILE A 55 -6.79 -5.41 11.29
C ILE A 55 -5.77 -4.76 12.25
N ARG A 56 -4.72 -4.14 11.70
CA ARG A 56 -3.67 -3.48 12.50
C ARG A 56 -4.12 -2.15 13.10
N VAL A 57 -5.17 -1.49 12.61
CA VAL A 57 -5.70 -0.23 13.19
C VAL A 57 -5.93 -0.36 14.70
N LYS A 58 -6.56 -1.46 15.15
CA LYS A 58 -6.86 -1.68 16.57
C LYS A 58 -5.62 -1.96 17.41
N ARG A 59 -4.52 -2.41 16.79
CA ARG A 59 -3.25 -2.78 17.44
C ARG A 59 -2.19 -1.67 17.36
N THR A 60 -2.51 -0.55 16.73
CA THR A 60 -1.63 0.60 16.51
C THR A 60 -2.02 1.75 17.44
N SER A 61 -1.02 2.51 17.90
CA SER A 61 -1.24 3.72 18.70
C SER A 61 -2.23 4.67 18.01
N PRO A 62 -3.17 5.30 18.74
CA PRO A 62 -4.16 6.22 18.15
C PRO A 62 -3.55 7.27 17.22
N ALA A 63 -2.38 7.80 17.58
CA ALA A 63 -1.67 8.80 16.78
C ALA A 63 -1.20 8.26 15.41
N CYS A 64 -0.87 6.96 15.31
CA CYS A 64 -0.39 6.33 14.08
C CYS A 64 -1.50 5.60 13.31
N ARG A 65 -2.75 5.61 13.79
CA ARG A 65 -3.86 4.94 13.09
C ARG A 65 -4.11 5.53 11.71
N CYS A 66 -3.85 6.82 11.51
CA CYS A 66 -3.99 7.47 10.22
C CYS A 66 -3.10 6.83 9.15
N ILE A 67 -1.90 6.35 9.53
CA ILE A 67 -0.99 5.63 8.63
C ILE A 67 -1.59 4.27 8.23
N MET A 68 -2.26 3.58 9.16
CA MET A 68 -2.92 2.29 8.87
C MET A 68 -4.11 2.47 7.93
N PHE A 69 -4.94 3.48 8.17
CA PHE A 69 -6.04 3.82 7.26
C PHE A 69 -5.53 4.31 5.91
N GLY A 70 -4.47 5.10 5.88
CA GLY A 70 -3.81 5.54 4.65
C GLY A 70 -3.26 4.35 3.85
N GLY A 71 -2.62 3.38 4.51
CA GLY A 71 -2.16 2.15 3.85
C GLY A 71 -3.30 1.30 3.31
N ALA A 72 -4.39 1.14 4.06
CA ALA A 72 -5.58 0.44 3.59
C ALA A 72 -6.22 1.14 2.38
N TRP A 73 -6.34 2.47 2.44
CA TRP A 73 -6.90 3.28 1.35
C TRP A 73 -6.00 3.29 0.12
N LEU A 74 -4.68 3.31 0.30
CA LEU A 74 -3.71 3.15 -0.77
C LEU A 74 -3.90 1.82 -1.51
N CYS A 75 -4.01 0.70 -0.76
CA CYS A 75 -4.30 -0.60 -1.35
C CYS A 75 -5.62 -0.59 -2.15
N LEU A 76 -6.70 -0.03 -1.57
CA LEU A 76 -7.99 0.05 -2.25
C LEU A 76 -7.92 0.92 -3.53
N SER A 77 -7.16 2.01 -3.50
CA SER A 77 -6.97 2.87 -4.67
C SER A 77 -6.33 2.10 -5.83
N PHE A 78 -5.34 1.25 -5.54
CA PHE A 78 -4.73 0.39 -6.55
C PHE A 78 -5.65 -0.75 -7.00
N VAL A 79 -6.44 -1.36 -6.10
CA VAL A 79 -7.45 -2.37 -6.52
C VAL A 79 -8.41 -1.78 -7.54
N LEU A 80 -8.89 -0.56 -7.31
CA LEU A 80 -9.77 0.12 -8.26
C LEU A 80 -9.08 0.51 -9.58
N ARG A 81 -7.74 0.54 -9.61
CA ARG A 81 -6.97 0.80 -10.82
C ARG A 81 -6.73 -0.47 -11.64
N GLU A 82 -6.45 -1.59 -10.97
CA GLU A 82 -6.19 -2.89 -11.62
C GLU A 82 -7.46 -3.65 -11.98
N LEU A 83 -8.53 -3.48 -11.20
CA LEU A 83 -9.78 -4.18 -11.44
C LEU A 83 -10.55 -3.46 -12.54
N ASP A 84 -10.56 -4.02 -13.75
CA ASP A 84 -11.45 -3.55 -14.80
C ASP A 84 -12.89 -4.01 -14.51
N VAL A 85 -13.64 -3.14 -13.83
CA VAL A 85 -15.04 -3.39 -13.49
C VAL A 85 -15.98 -3.30 -14.68
N GLU A 86 -15.55 -2.75 -15.81
CA GLU A 86 -16.40 -2.60 -17.00
C GLU A 86 -16.65 -3.96 -17.67
N ASP A 87 -15.69 -4.89 -17.57
CA ASP A 87 -15.77 -6.24 -18.13
C ASP A 87 -16.38 -7.27 -17.17
N LEU A 88 -16.55 -6.89 -15.90
CA LEU A 88 -17.18 -7.74 -14.90
C LEU A 88 -18.71 -7.70 -15.11
N ALA A 89 -19.36 -8.88 -15.09
CA ALA A 89 -20.82 -9.01 -15.13
C ALA A 89 -21.48 -8.58 -13.79
N VAL A 90 -21.16 -7.38 -13.32
CA VAL A 90 -21.60 -6.81 -12.06
C VAL A 90 -22.70 -5.76 -12.29
N PRO A 91 -23.53 -5.47 -11.27
CA PRO A 91 -24.57 -4.46 -11.39
C PRO A 91 -24.02 -3.09 -11.83
N ARG A 92 -24.79 -2.34 -12.62
CA ARG A 92 -24.39 -1.03 -13.17
C ARG A 92 -23.90 -0.02 -12.12
N TRP A 93 -24.39 -0.09 -10.89
CA TRP A 93 -23.92 0.78 -9.81
C TRP A 93 -22.48 0.45 -9.38
N VAL A 94 -22.04 -0.82 -9.49
CA VAL A 94 -20.66 -1.25 -9.24
C VAL A 94 -19.74 -0.75 -10.35
N ILE A 95 -20.17 -0.88 -11.61
CA ILE A 95 -19.43 -0.35 -12.77
C ILE A 95 -19.26 1.17 -12.63
N MET A 96 -20.34 1.89 -12.31
CA MET A 96 -20.31 3.35 -12.13
C MET A 96 -19.37 3.80 -10.98
N ILE A 97 -19.21 2.99 -9.94
CA ILE A 97 -18.31 3.26 -8.80
C ILE A 97 -16.87 2.91 -9.17
N GLY A 98 -16.65 1.83 -9.91
CA GLY A 98 -15.31 1.35 -10.23
C GLY A 98 -14.73 1.91 -11.53
N SER A 99 -15.50 2.61 -12.37
CA SER A 99 -15.02 3.11 -13.66
C SER A 99 -15.10 4.63 -13.83
N GLY A 100 -14.27 5.13 -14.77
CA GLY A 100 -14.22 6.51 -15.21
C GLY A 100 -14.22 7.56 -14.08
N THR A 101 -15.21 8.46 -14.12
CA THR A 101 -15.35 9.58 -13.18
C THR A 101 -15.69 9.13 -11.76
N GLY A 102 -16.48 8.06 -11.58
CA GLY A 102 -16.91 7.59 -10.26
C GLY A 102 -15.74 7.05 -9.45
N ARG A 103 -14.87 6.27 -10.09
CA ARG A 103 -13.60 5.81 -9.51
C ARG A 103 -12.76 6.98 -8.99
N ASN A 104 -12.54 7.97 -9.85
CA ASN A 104 -11.70 9.13 -9.51
C ASN A 104 -12.30 9.95 -8.36
N LEU A 105 -13.64 10.09 -8.32
CA LEU A 105 -14.33 10.76 -7.22
C LEU A 105 -14.16 10.01 -5.90
N ILE A 106 -14.33 8.69 -5.90
CA ILE A 106 -14.17 7.86 -4.70
C ILE A 106 -12.73 7.92 -4.21
N MET A 107 -11.76 7.75 -5.10
CA MET A 107 -10.34 7.89 -4.79
C MET A 107 -10.04 9.25 -4.14
N ALA A 108 -10.50 10.33 -4.76
CA ALA A 108 -10.30 11.69 -4.25
C ALA A 108 -10.96 11.89 -2.88
N ALA A 109 -12.21 11.46 -2.73
CA ALA A 109 -12.97 11.60 -1.48
C ALA A 109 -12.29 10.86 -0.32
N GLY A 110 -11.82 9.63 -0.53
CA GLY A 110 -11.13 8.89 0.52
C GLY A 110 -9.73 9.43 0.82
N TRP A 111 -8.99 9.94 -0.17
CA TRP A 111 -7.71 10.64 0.10
C TRP A 111 -7.92 11.93 0.89
N VAL A 112 -9.00 12.68 0.62
CA VAL A 112 -9.41 13.83 1.46
C VAL A 112 -9.74 13.38 2.88
N ALA A 113 -10.51 12.30 3.06
CA ALA A 113 -10.85 11.77 4.38
C ALA A 113 -9.61 11.32 5.17
N VAL A 114 -8.69 10.60 4.53
CA VAL A 114 -7.39 10.22 5.11
C VAL A 114 -6.57 11.47 5.46
N GLY A 115 -6.54 12.46 4.57
CA GLY A 115 -5.86 13.74 4.79
C GLY A 115 -6.39 14.47 6.03
N ILE A 116 -7.72 14.63 6.15
CA ILE A 116 -8.36 15.22 7.33
C ILE A 116 -8.01 14.44 8.60
N PHE A 117 -7.97 13.11 8.53
CA PHE A 117 -7.60 12.28 9.68
C PHE A 117 -6.12 12.45 10.06
N CYS A 118 -5.23 12.53 9.07
CA CYS A 118 -3.81 12.84 9.27
C CYS A 118 -3.61 14.23 9.89
N LEU A 119 -4.39 15.24 9.50
CA LEU A 119 -4.31 16.60 10.05
C LEU A 119 -4.57 16.62 11.56
N LYS A 120 -5.51 15.80 12.05
CA LYS A 120 -5.80 15.67 13.49
C LYS A 120 -4.60 15.12 14.30
N SER A 121 -3.70 14.38 13.66
CA SER A 121 -2.50 13.81 14.29
C SER A 121 -1.20 14.42 13.76
N PHE A 122 -1.28 15.51 12.97
CA PHE A 122 -0.15 16.04 12.20
C PHE A 122 1.04 16.42 13.07
N ARG A 123 0.79 17.06 14.22
CA ARG A 123 1.86 17.49 15.12
C ARG A 123 2.65 16.30 15.67
N ILE A 124 1.96 15.21 16.04
CA ILE A 124 2.57 13.98 16.54
C ILE A 124 3.32 13.27 15.40
N LEU A 125 2.72 13.17 14.21
CA LEU A 125 3.38 12.59 13.03
C LEU A 125 4.65 13.35 12.65
N LYS A 126 4.60 14.68 12.65
CA LYS A 126 5.74 15.55 12.32
C LYS A 126 6.88 15.38 13.32
N ARG A 127 6.58 15.33 14.62
CA ARG A 127 7.59 15.11 15.66
C ARG A 127 8.25 13.75 15.52
N ASN A 128 7.46 12.73 15.18
CA ASN A 128 7.91 11.35 15.03
C ASN A 128 8.37 11.00 13.60
N LEU A 129 8.53 11.98 12.70
CA LEU A 129 8.79 11.72 11.29
C LEU A 129 10.04 10.86 11.07
N LYS A 130 11.14 11.15 11.79
CA LYS A 130 12.39 10.37 11.72
C LYS A 130 12.18 8.90 12.09
N PHE A 131 11.38 8.64 13.13
CA PHE A 131 11.02 7.29 13.50
C PHE A 131 10.15 6.64 12.41
N LEU A 132 9.10 7.33 11.95
CA LEU A 132 8.18 6.82 10.94
C LEU A 132 8.89 6.43 9.64
N VAL A 133 9.84 7.23 9.15
CA VAL A 133 10.62 6.90 7.93
C VAL A 133 11.67 5.82 8.17
N SER A 134 12.08 5.58 9.42
CA SER A 134 13.01 4.51 9.77
C SER A 134 12.32 3.16 9.96
N VAL A 135 10.98 3.12 10.07
CA VAL A 135 10.25 1.85 10.20
C VAL A 135 10.32 1.09 8.86
N PRO A 136 10.75 -0.20 8.86
CA PRO A 136 10.88 -0.98 7.62
C PRO A 136 9.59 -1.03 6.79
N ALA A 137 8.42 -1.06 7.42
CA ALA A 137 7.15 -1.02 6.71
C ALA A 137 7.00 0.25 5.86
N SER A 138 7.36 1.43 6.38
CA SER A 138 7.32 2.68 5.64
C SER A 138 8.29 2.67 4.46
N ILE A 139 9.50 2.16 4.67
CA ILE A 139 10.52 2.05 3.62
C ILE A 139 10.01 1.17 2.47
N LEU A 140 9.40 0.02 2.79
CA LEU A 140 8.84 -0.88 1.79
C LEU A 140 7.69 -0.27 1.00
N VAL A 141 6.81 0.52 1.63
CA VAL A 141 5.76 1.27 0.91
C VAL A 141 6.37 2.28 -0.05
N VAL A 142 7.42 3.00 0.37
CA VAL A 142 8.10 3.99 -0.50
C VAL A 142 8.78 3.31 -1.68
N ILE A 143 9.50 2.21 -1.45
CA ILE A 143 10.13 1.43 -2.53
C ILE A 143 9.05 0.86 -3.46
N GLY A 144 7.97 0.31 -2.92
CA GLY A 144 6.85 -0.21 -3.71
C GLY A 144 6.21 0.87 -4.58
N GLY A 145 5.99 2.07 -4.02
CA GLY A 145 5.51 3.23 -4.77
C GLY A 145 6.47 3.66 -5.88
N PHE A 146 7.78 3.63 -5.63
CA PHE A 146 8.78 3.94 -6.65
C PHE A 146 8.76 2.92 -7.80
N LEU A 147 8.58 1.63 -7.51
CA LEU A 147 8.44 0.60 -8.54
C LEU A 147 7.19 0.81 -9.39
N LEU A 148 6.07 1.20 -8.77
CA LEU A 148 4.82 1.51 -9.48
C LEU A 148 4.98 2.69 -10.44
N VAL A 149 5.58 3.79 -9.97
CA VAL A 149 5.88 4.94 -10.84
C VAL A 149 6.84 4.56 -11.97
N SER A 150 7.82 3.69 -11.69
CA SER A 150 8.75 3.19 -12.71
C SER A 150 8.06 2.28 -13.73
N GLY A 151 7.08 1.47 -13.30
CA GLY A 151 6.25 0.63 -14.17
C GLY A 151 5.51 1.45 -15.21
N GLY A 152 4.91 2.57 -14.78
CA GLY A 152 4.23 3.50 -15.68
C GLY A 152 5.12 4.17 -16.74
N LEU A 153 6.45 4.08 -16.64
CA LEU A 153 7.34 4.54 -17.74
C LEU A 153 7.32 3.59 -18.94
N PHE A 154 6.94 2.33 -18.72
CA PHE A 154 6.83 1.29 -19.75
C PHE A 154 5.43 1.22 -20.37
N ASP A 155 4.51 2.08 -19.91
CA ASP A 155 3.21 2.30 -20.54
C ASP A 155 3.42 2.66 -22.03
N ARG A 156 2.50 2.21 -22.88
CA ARG A 156 2.62 2.08 -24.35
C ARG A 156 2.90 3.40 -25.09
N GLU A 157 2.87 4.52 -24.39
CA GLU A 157 3.09 5.87 -24.92
C GLU A 157 4.50 6.44 -24.65
N THR A 158 5.23 5.97 -23.64
CA THR A 158 6.50 6.60 -23.21
C THR A 158 7.75 5.90 -23.75
N ILE A 159 7.82 4.56 -23.67
CA ILE A 159 8.96 3.78 -24.16
C ILE A 159 8.44 2.54 -24.87
N ARG A 160 8.44 2.55 -26.21
CA ARG A 160 8.02 1.42 -27.05
C ARG A 160 9.11 0.34 -27.10
N LEU A 161 9.12 -0.53 -26.09
CA LEU A 161 9.90 -1.77 -26.05
C LEU A 161 9.02 -2.95 -26.47
N GLU A 162 9.60 -3.93 -27.17
CA GLU A 162 8.93 -5.14 -27.66
C GLU A 162 8.21 -5.91 -26.54
N ASN A 163 8.75 -5.86 -25.30
CA ASN A 163 8.18 -6.49 -24.10
C ASN A 163 7.77 -5.46 -23.02
N GLY A 164 7.45 -4.21 -23.38
CA GLY A 164 7.16 -3.12 -22.43
C GLY A 164 6.07 -3.47 -21.40
N ARG A 165 4.98 -4.10 -21.86
CA ARG A 165 3.86 -4.54 -21.01
C ARG A 165 4.29 -5.55 -19.93
N LEU A 166 5.16 -6.50 -20.27
CA LEU A 166 5.66 -7.49 -19.29
C LEU A 166 6.47 -6.79 -18.17
N TYR A 167 7.28 -5.80 -18.53
CA TYR A 167 8.08 -5.05 -17.56
C TYR A 167 7.21 -4.18 -16.66
N GLU A 168 6.18 -3.54 -17.24
CA GLU A 168 5.16 -2.80 -16.49
C GLU A 168 4.49 -3.71 -15.46
N GLU A 169 3.84 -4.80 -15.91
CA GLU A 169 3.11 -5.73 -15.04
C GLU A 169 4.00 -6.34 -13.95
N LEU A 170 5.27 -6.64 -14.26
CA LEU A 170 6.23 -7.19 -13.30
C LEU A 170 6.66 -6.15 -12.26
N LEU A 171 6.91 -4.91 -12.66
CA LEU A 171 7.26 -3.82 -11.75
C LEU A 171 6.10 -3.50 -10.80
N GLU A 172 4.88 -3.46 -11.33
CA GLU A 172 3.68 -3.25 -10.54
C GLU A 172 3.43 -4.39 -9.56
N ALA A 173 3.53 -5.64 -10.03
CA ALA A 173 3.44 -6.83 -9.19
C ALA A 173 4.48 -6.83 -8.05
N CYS A 174 5.72 -6.45 -8.33
CA CYS A 174 6.75 -6.29 -7.31
C CYS A 174 6.39 -5.17 -6.32
N GLY A 175 5.90 -4.02 -6.81
CA GLY A 175 5.47 -2.90 -5.98
C GLY A 175 4.37 -3.30 -5.00
N TYR A 176 3.33 -3.98 -5.50
CA TYR A 176 2.21 -4.47 -4.69
C TYR A 176 2.62 -5.54 -3.68
N PHE A 177 3.52 -6.45 -4.06
CA PHE A 177 4.10 -7.41 -3.12
C PHE A 177 4.82 -6.71 -1.96
N LEU A 178 5.63 -5.67 -2.22
CA LEU A 178 6.31 -4.90 -1.17
C LEU A 178 5.31 -4.17 -0.25
N ILE A 179 4.23 -3.60 -0.80
CA ILE A 179 3.17 -2.97 -0.01
C ILE A 179 2.45 -4.00 0.88
N PHE A 180 2.16 -5.20 0.37
CA PHE A 180 1.59 -6.29 1.17
C PHE A 180 2.52 -6.70 2.32
N VAL A 181 3.82 -6.88 2.04
CA VAL A 181 4.82 -7.15 3.06
C VAL A 181 4.87 -6.02 4.10
N ALA A 182 4.81 -4.76 3.66
CA ALA A 182 4.78 -3.62 4.57
C ALA A 182 3.60 -3.69 5.54
N ALA A 183 2.41 -4.08 5.05
CA ALA A 183 1.24 -4.29 5.87
C ALA A 183 1.49 -5.36 6.96
N LEU A 184 2.12 -6.48 6.60
CA LEU A 184 2.50 -7.52 7.58
C LEU A 184 3.48 -6.99 8.63
N MET A 185 4.41 -6.14 8.22
CA MET A 185 5.45 -5.54 9.07
C MET A 185 5.00 -4.32 9.88
N ALA A 186 3.80 -3.78 9.64
CA ALA A 186 3.25 -2.61 10.31
C ALA A 186 3.03 -2.75 11.83
N GLY A 187 3.35 -3.91 12.42
CA GLY A 187 3.18 -4.16 13.86
C GLY A 187 4.08 -3.29 14.74
N LYS A 188 5.14 -2.70 14.18
CA LYS A 188 6.05 -1.80 14.91
C LYS A 188 5.44 -0.44 15.26
N PHE A 189 4.29 -0.07 14.69
CA PHE A 189 3.56 1.14 15.07
C PHE A 189 2.77 1.00 16.40
N LYS A 190 2.92 -0.13 17.11
CA LYS A 190 2.26 -0.40 18.39
C LYS A 190 2.72 0.52 19.52
N THR A 191 4.01 0.88 19.55
CA THR A 191 4.61 1.67 20.63
C THR A 191 5.44 2.79 20.03
N LEU A 192 5.00 4.04 20.21
CA LEU A 192 5.91 5.18 20.12
C LEU A 192 6.95 5.05 21.25
N PRO A 193 8.16 5.63 21.11
CA PRO A 193 9.14 5.72 22.20
C PRO A 193 8.51 6.21 23.53
N GLU A 194 8.97 5.76 24.69
CA GLU A 194 8.33 6.07 25.99
C GLU A 194 8.29 7.58 26.31
N ASP A 195 9.36 8.29 25.97
CA ASP A 195 9.47 9.76 26.02
C ASP A 195 8.42 10.47 25.15
N GLU A 196 8.03 9.83 24.05
CA GLU A 196 7.01 10.33 23.14
C GLU A 196 5.59 10.01 23.61
N GLN A 197 5.39 8.92 24.39
CA GLN A 197 4.10 8.54 24.96
C GLN A 197 3.63 9.53 26.05
N GLU A 198 4.54 9.99 26.91
CA GLU A 198 4.24 11.02 27.92
C GLU A 198 3.80 12.34 27.28
N ALA A 199 4.48 12.75 26.21
CA ALA A 199 4.14 13.97 25.50
C ALA A 199 2.82 13.87 24.71
N VAL A 200 2.44 12.68 24.23
CA VAL A 200 1.11 12.43 23.62
C VAL A 200 0.01 12.39 24.69
N ALA A 201 0.26 11.81 25.86
CA ALA A 201 -0.67 11.84 26.99
C ALA A 201 -0.89 13.27 27.50
N ALA A 202 0.16 14.09 27.55
CA ALA A 202 0.07 15.51 27.91
C ALA A 202 -0.74 16.34 26.89
N GLU A 203 -0.58 16.10 25.58
CA GLU A 203 -1.40 16.78 24.56
C GLU A 203 -2.87 16.33 24.59
N GLY A 204 -3.14 15.03 24.80
CA GLY A 204 -4.50 14.53 24.96
C GLY A 204 -5.22 15.09 26.19
N ALA A 205 -4.49 15.26 27.30
CA ALA A 205 -5.00 15.90 28.51
C ALA A 205 -5.26 17.40 28.33
N CYS A 206 -4.43 18.11 27.55
CA CYS A 206 -4.58 19.54 27.27
C CYS A 206 -5.81 19.83 26.38
N VAL A 207 -6.08 18.97 25.39
CA VAL A 207 -7.28 19.07 24.53
C VAL A 207 -8.57 18.78 25.30
N HIS A 208 -8.54 17.94 26.33
CA HIS A 208 -9.71 17.69 27.18
C HIS A 208 -9.96 18.77 28.24
N ARG A 209 -8.96 19.56 28.61
CA ARG A 209 -9.09 20.64 29.60
C ARG A 209 -9.51 22.00 28.99
N SER A 210 -9.63 22.07 27.67
CA SER A 210 -10.02 23.28 26.91
C SER A 210 -11.43 23.20 26.30
N LYS A 211 -12.24 22.23 26.74
CA LYS A 211 -13.67 22.11 26.41
C LYS A 211 -14.53 22.33 27.63
#